data_AF-A0A132AH01-F1
#
_entry.id   AF-A0A132AH01-F1
#
_cell.length_a   1.000
_cell.length_b   1.000
_cell.length_c   1.000
_cell.angle_alpha   90.00
_cell.angle_beta   90.00
_cell.angle_gamma   90.00
#
_symmetry.space_group_name_H-M   'P 1'
#
loop_
_entity.id
_entity.type
_entity.pdbx_description
1 polymer ?
#
loop_
_entity_poly.entity_id
_entity_poly.type
_entity_poly.pdbx_seq_one_letter_code
_entity_poly.pdbx_strand_id
1 'polypeptide(L)'
;MEYGFDEQLVNEMIKEKKGIGWSEAQLLELQVLHNEYQSTSDRTKDVVDFIQDHLIDETKTRRQIVKQLKKMGLMVAKNSSKSIWTENEIEELKALYEKYKDLKDFDVEAKQSPLTTTIEIIDENKENSYLESIDNSKESAENSTKPKKNIDLIDIIAKNLSFPKSRRQIIRQLKLSNIYDYSQSKRWTSDKIDELRSLFCNLFIDFKHNQLAESIEGSEELNLCENKIDKDNFMDVLLSKFSDKTKSSKQIIRRLCKMVNYRYGRMGK
;
A
#
# COMPACT_ATOMS: atom_id res chain seq x y z
N MET A 1 -18.18 2.30 -53.14
CA MET A 1 -18.75 1.29 -52.21
C MET A 1 -17.65 0.93 -51.24
N GLU A 2 -17.68 1.54 -50.07
CA GLU A 2 -16.73 1.26 -48.99
C GLU A 2 -17.22 -0.03 -48.30
N TYR A 3 -16.51 -1.14 -48.49
CA TYR A 3 -16.81 -2.39 -47.80
C TYR A 3 -16.32 -2.26 -46.34
N GLY A 4 -17.20 -1.79 -45.46
CA GLY A 4 -16.95 -1.79 -44.03
C GLY A 4 -16.92 -3.22 -43.51
N PHE A 5 -15.75 -3.69 -43.08
CA PHE A 5 -15.67 -4.87 -42.24
C PHE A 5 -16.29 -4.54 -40.88
N ASP A 6 -17.38 -5.21 -40.53
CA ASP A 6 -17.98 -5.08 -39.21
C ASP A 6 -16.98 -5.53 -38.13
N GLU A 7 -16.39 -4.56 -37.43
CA GLU A 7 -15.45 -4.80 -36.33
C GLU A 7 -16.05 -5.69 -35.23
N GLN A 8 -17.38 -5.69 -35.09
CA GLN A 8 -18.10 -6.56 -34.16
C GLN A 8 -17.92 -8.04 -34.53
N LEU A 9 -18.05 -8.38 -35.81
CA LEU A 9 -17.94 -9.74 -36.32
C LEU A 9 -16.50 -10.27 -36.18
N VAL A 10 -15.50 -9.44 -36.45
CA VAL A 10 -14.08 -9.78 -36.26
C VAL A 10 -13.77 -10.06 -34.78
N ASN A 11 -14.33 -9.25 -33.87
CA ASN A 11 -14.14 -9.44 -32.43
C ASN A 11 -14.82 -10.71 -31.91
N GLU A 12 -15.96 -11.12 -32.48
CA GLU A 12 -16.62 -12.38 -32.17
C GLU A 12 -15.80 -13.58 -32.66
N MET A 13 -15.32 -13.54 -33.91
CA MET A 13 -14.45 -14.60 -34.45
C MET A 13 -13.13 -14.75 -33.66
N ILE A 14 -12.55 -13.65 -33.16
CA ILE A 14 -11.35 -13.69 -32.31
C ILE A 14 -11.66 -14.30 -30.93
N LYS A 15 -12.85 -14.05 -30.37
CA LYS A 15 -13.28 -14.67 -29.11
C LYS A 15 -13.52 -16.17 -29.26
N GLU A 16 -14.09 -16.59 -30.38
CA GLU A 16 -14.30 -18.00 -30.71
C GLU A 16 -12.98 -18.75 -30.92
N LYS A 17 -12.08 -18.21 -31.75
CA LYS A 17 -10.77 -18.83 -32.03
C LYS A 17 -9.86 -18.94 -30.80
N LYS A 18 -10.08 -18.12 -29.78
CA LYS A 18 -9.32 -18.17 -28.51
C LYS A 18 -9.99 -19.03 -27.43
N GLY A 19 -11.12 -19.69 -27.71
CA GLY A 19 -11.86 -20.49 -26.71
C GLY A 19 -12.39 -19.64 -25.55
N ILE A 20 -12.55 -18.33 -25.75
CA ILE A 20 -12.88 -17.35 -24.70
C ILE A 20 -14.39 -17.32 -24.41
N GLY A 21 -15.22 -17.75 -25.37
CA GLY A 21 -16.67 -17.86 -25.22
C GLY A 21 -17.10 -19.18 -24.56
N TRP A 22 -18.19 -19.13 -23.80
CA TRP A 22 -18.97 -20.30 -23.41
C TRP A 22 -20.11 -20.45 -24.40
N SER A 23 -20.22 -21.60 -25.08
CA SER A 23 -21.37 -21.87 -25.94
C SER A 23 -22.60 -22.22 -25.10
N GLU A 24 -23.80 -22.07 -25.65
CA GLU A 24 -25.04 -22.44 -24.96
C GLU A 24 -25.05 -23.92 -24.53
N ALA A 25 -24.57 -24.82 -25.39
CA ALA A 25 -24.42 -26.23 -25.07
C ALA A 25 -23.52 -26.46 -23.85
N GLN A 26 -22.38 -25.76 -23.79
CA GLN A 26 -21.47 -25.84 -22.64
C GLN A 26 -22.11 -25.29 -21.36
N LEU A 27 -22.98 -24.28 -21.45
CA LEU A 27 -23.69 -23.75 -20.28
C LEU A 27 -24.72 -24.75 -19.74
N LEU A 28 -25.47 -25.40 -20.62
CA LEU A 28 -26.44 -26.43 -20.24
C LEU A 28 -25.75 -27.63 -19.60
N GLU A 29 -24.65 -28.10 -20.21
CA GLU A 29 -23.80 -29.17 -19.66
C GLU A 29 -23.34 -28.83 -18.24
N LEU A 30 -22.84 -27.61 -18.03
CA LEU A 30 -22.35 -27.16 -16.74
C LEU A 30 -23.45 -27.14 -15.67
N GLN A 31 -24.68 -26.80 -16.06
CA GLN A 31 -25.85 -26.85 -15.18
C GLN A 31 -26.26 -28.29 -14.84
N VAL A 32 -26.23 -29.19 -15.82
CA VAL A 32 -26.53 -30.62 -15.61
C VAL A 32 -25.51 -31.26 -14.66
N LEU A 33 -24.21 -31.06 -14.92
CA LEU A 33 -23.12 -31.58 -14.06
C LEU A 33 -23.20 -31.04 -12.64
N HIS A 34 -23.56 -29.76 -12.47
CA HIS A 34 -23.77 -29.20 -11.15
C HIS A 34 -24.93 -29.89 -10.40
N ASN A 35 -26.04 -30.17 -11.08
CA ASN A 35 -27.20 -30.82 -10.47
C ASN A 35 -26.92 -32.29 -10.13
N GLU A 36 -26.17 -32.98 -10.99
CA GLU A 36 -25.69 -34.35 -10.75
C GLU A 36 -24.78 -34.40 -9.51
N TYR A 37 -23.84 -33.47 -9.40
CA TYR A 37 -23.01 -33.34 -8.21
C TYR A 37 -23.84 -33.09 -6.94
N GLN A 38 -24.87 -32.24 -7.00
CA GLN A 38 -25.75 -31.98 -5.84
C GLN A 38 -26.52 -33.23 -5.40
N SER A 39 -26.88 -34.08 -6.36
CA SER A 39 -27.63 -35.34 -6.14
C SER A 39 -26.74 -36.47 -5.62
N THR A 40 -25.43 -36.36 -5.79
CA THR A 40 -24.45 -37.34 -5.30
C THR A 40 -24.25 -37.19 -3.79
N SER A 41 -24.39 -38.27 -3.02
CA SER A 41 -24.19 -38.27 -1.56
C SER A 41 -22.74 -38.08 -1.15
N ASP A 42 -21.81 -38.50 -2.01
CA ASP A 42 -20.38 -38.60 -1.70
C ASP A 42 -19.63 -37.35 -2.18
N ARG A 43 -19.64 -36.31 -1.34
CA ARG A 43 -19.03 -34.99 -1.61
C ARG A 43 -17.55 -34.93 -1.20
N THR A 44 -16.76 -35.92 -1.63
CA THR A 44 -15.32 -36.00 -1.30
C THR A 44 -14.46 -35.07 -2.14
N LYS A 45 -14.88 -34.76 -3.37
CA LYS A 45 -14.21 -33.83 -4.30
C LYS A 45 -14.90 -32.46 -4.29
N ASP A 46 -14.18 -31.40 -4.65
CA ASP A 46 -14.80 -30.08 -4.86
C ASP A 46 -15.72 -30.11 -6.09
N VAL A 47 -16.84 -29.38 -6.04
CA VAL A 47 -17.81 -29.22 -7.14
C VAL A 47 -17.10 -28.85 -8.44
N VAL A 48 -16.12 -27.95 -8.34
CA VAL A 48 -15.39 -27.45 -9.50
C VAL A 48 -14.48 -28.53 -10.10
N ASP A 49 -13.87 -29.37 -9.26
CA ASP A 49 -13.02 -30.47 -9.72
C ASP A 49 -13.87 -31.56 -10.35
N PHE A 50 -15.02 -31.87 -9.76
CA PHE A 50 -15.99 -32.78 -10.37
C PHE A 50 -16.43 -32.30 -11.75
N ILE A 51 -16.82 -31.02 -11.88
CA ILE A 51 -17.23 -30.46 -13.18
C ILE A 51 -16.07 -30.45 -14.17
N GLN A 52 -14.85 -30.14 -13.72
CA GLN A 52 -13.68 -30.11 -14.59
C GLN A 52 -13.31 -31.50 -15.12
N ASP A 53 -13.48 -32.56 -14.31
CA ASP A 53 -13.21 -33.95 -14.69
C ASP A 53 -14.25 -34.50 -15.71
N HIS A 54 -15.47 -33.95 -15.74
CA HIS A 54 -16.59 -34.47 -16.54
C HIS A 54 -17.02 -33.55 -17.69
N LEU A 55 -16.32 -32.42 -17.90
CA LEU A 55 -16.63 -31.49 -18.97
C LEU A 55 -16.11 -32.05 -20.31
N ILE A 56 -16.93 -32.04 -21.37
CA ILE A 56 -16.53 -32.47 -22.71
C ILE A 56 -15.36 -31.62 -23.26
N ASP A 57 -15.32 -30.33 -22.89
CA ASP A 57 -14.28 -29.40 -23.31
C ASP A 57 -13.19 -29.22 -22.23
N GLU A 58 -12.14 -30.04 -22.30
CA GLU A 58 -10.99 -29.97 -21.39
C GLU A 58 -10.15 -28.67 -21.52
N THR A 59 -10.42 -27.83 -22.52
CA THR A 59 -9.69 -26.56 -22.68
C THR A 59 -10.06 -25.52 -21.62
N LYS A 60 -11.16 -25.72 -20.88
CA LYS A 60 -11.63 -24.80 -19.85
C LYS A 60 -10.87 -25.00 -18.54
N THR A 61 -10.18 -23.95 -18.13
CA THR A 61 -9.49 -23.92 -16.84
C THR A 61 -10.47 -23.87 -15.68
N ARG A 62 -10.08 -24.43 -14.53
CA ARG A 62 -10.80 -24.31 -13.24
C ARG A 62 -11.32 -22.89 -12.95
N ARG A 63 -10.50 -21.87 -13.23
CA ARG A 63 -10.86 -20.46 -13.01
C ARG A 63 -12.01 -19.99 -13.90
N GLN A 64 -12.05 -20.45 -15.16
CA GLN A 64 -13.14 -20.13 -16.08
C GLN A 64 -14.45 -20.79 -15.63
N ILE A 65 -14.39 -22.06 -15.21
CA ILE A 65 -15.54 -22.80 -14.67
C ILE A 65 -16.10 -22.09 -13.43
N VAL A 66 -15.26 -21.73 -12.45
CA VAL A 66 -15.68 -20.96 -11.27
C VAL A 66 -16.33 -19.63 -11.63
N LYS A 67 -15.75 -18.90 -12.58
CA LYS A 67 -16.29 -17.61 -13.02
C LYS A 67 -17.67 -17.79 -13.64
N GLN A 68 -17.86 -18.84 -14.41
CA GLN A 68 -19.13 -19.12 -15.08
C GLN A 68 -20.21 -19.62 -14.11
N LEU A 69 -19.87 -20.54 -13.21
CA LEU A 69 -20.76 -20.98 -12.12
C LEU A 69 -21.27 -19.82 -11.26
N LYS A 70 -20.39 -18.86 -10.94
CA LYS A 70 -20.77 -17.63 -10.23
C LYS A 70 -21.70 -16.74 -11.05
N LYS A 71 -21.46 -16.63 -12.37
CA LYS A 71 -22.30 -15.85 -13.28
C LYS A 71 -23.71 -16.44 -13.38
N MET A 72 -23.83 -17.77 -13.35
CA MET A 72 -25.10 -18.49 -13.40
C MET A 72 -25.80 -18.61 -12.04
N GLY A 73 -25.19 -18.14 -10.96
CA GLY A 73 -25.75 -18.22 -9.61
C GLY A 73 -25.74 -19.63 -8.99
N LEU A 74 -25.12 -20.61 -9.65
CA LEU A 74 -25.07 -22.02 -9.20
C LEU A 74 -24.06 -22.21 -8.07
N MET A 75 -23.01 -21.40 -8.03
CA MET A 75 -22.15 -21.29 -6.86
C MET A 75 -22.47 -20.02 -6.09
N VAL A 76 -22.96 -20.17 -4.87
CA VAL A 76 -22.82 -19.12 -3.87
C VAL A 76 -21.33 -18.97 -3.66
N ALA A 77 -20.75 -17.89 -4.19
CA ALA A 77 -19.38 -17.57 -3.84
C ALA A 77 -19.33 -17.59 -2.31
N LYS A 78 -18.51 -18.49 -1.74
CA LYS A 78 -17.80 -18.17 -0.49
C LYS A 78 -17.00 -16.93 -0.83
N ASN A 79 -17.70 -15.79 -0.85
CA ASN A 79 -17.10 -14.48 -0.93
C ASN A 79 -16.18 -14.53 0.27
N SER A 80 -14.87 -14.67 0.02
CA SER A 80 -13.84 -14.45 1.02
C SER A 80 -14.31 -13.23 1.78
N SER A 81 -14.79 -13.43 3.01
CA SER A 81 -15.71 -12.55 3.71
C SER A 81 -15.37 -11.12 3.33
N LYS A 82 -16.17 -10.54 2.41
CA LYS A 82 -16.09 -9.10 2.18
C LYS A 82 -16.54 -8.61 3.54
N SER A 83 -15.57 -8.23 4.36
CA SER A 83 -15.76 -7.87 5.76
C SER A 83 -16.77 -6.75 5.77
N ILE A 84 -18.04 -7.12 5.90
CA ILE A 84 -19.15 -6.21 6.07
C ILE A 84 -18.92 -5.69 7.48
N TRP A 85 -18.61 -4.40 7.56
CA TRP A 85 -18.46 -3.75 8.83
C TRP A 85 -19.84 -3.61 9.44
N THR A 86 -20.06 -4.18 10.61
CA THR A 86 -21.31 -3.94 11.35
C THR A 86 -21.26 -2.55 11.97
N GLU A 87 -22.42 -2.01 12.36
CA GLU A 87 -22.51 -0.68 12.97
C GLU A 87 -21.64 -0.56 14.24
N ASN A 88 -21.71 -1.57 15.12
CA ASN A 88 -20.88 -1.67 16.32
C ASN A 88 -19.37 -1.69 15.98
N GLU A 89 -18.96 -2.41 14.94
CA GLU A 89 -17.56 -2.45 14.52
C GLU A 89 -17.07 -1.08 14.02
N ILE A 90 -17.96 -0.31 13.38
CA ILE A 90 -17.67 1.04 12.90
C ILE A 90 -17.54 2.00 14.08
N GLU A 91 -18.44 1.93 15.06
CA GLU A 91 -18.38 2.75 16.27
C GLU A 91 -17.11 2.50 17.07
N GLU A 92 -16.75 1.23 17.28
CA GLU A 92 -15.49 0.86 17.93
C GLU A 92 -14.28 1.42 17.17
N LEU A 93 -14.27 1.29 15.84
CA LEU A 93 -13.22 1.84 15.00
C LEU A 93 -13.09 3.36 15.13
N LYS A 94 -14.22 4.09 15.20
CA LYS A 94 -14.24 5.55 15.39
C LYS A 94 -13.72 5.93 16.78
N ALA A 95 -14.16 5.24 17.82
CA ALA A 95 -13.72 5.49 19.20
C ALA A 95 -12.21 5.27 19.36
N LEU A 96 -11.67 4.19 18.78
CA LEU A 96 -10.23 3.93 18.78
C LEU A 96 -9.48 5.01 17.98
N TYR A 97 -10.00 5.44 16.83
CA TYR A 97 -9.37 6.50 16.06
C TYR A 97 -9.26 7.80 16.86
N GLU A 98 -10.36 8.26 17.46
CA GLU A 98 -10.40 9.47 18.29
C GLU A 98 -9.44 9.38 19.48
N LYS A 99 -9.34 8.20 20.11
CA LYS A 99 -8.43 7.97 21.24
C LYS A 99 -6.95 8.06 20.85
N TYR A 100 -6.59 7.61 19.65
CA TYR A 100 -5.19 7.47 19.24
C TYR A 100 -4.71 8.54 18.24
N LYS A 101 -5.60 9.37 17.68
CA LYS A 101 -5.23 10.37 16.65
C LYS A 101 -4.20 11.39 17.17
N ASP A 102 -4.34 11.83 18.42
CA ASP A 102 -3.49 12.87 19.02
C ASP A 102 -2.13 12.31 19.48
N LEU A 103 -2.04 10.99 19.67
CA LEU A 103 -0.77 10.32 20.01
C LEU A 103 0.23 10.32 18.85
N LYS A 104 -0.22 10.67 17.64
CA LYS A 104 0.63 10.77 16.46
C LYS A 104 1.41 12.09 16.38
N ASP A 105 0.92 13.12 17.06
CA ASP A 105 1.49 14.47 17.01
C ASP A 105 2.48 14.73 18.17
N PHE A 106 2.62 13.80 19.10
CA PHE A 106 3.75 13.78 20.02
C PHE A 106 4.96 13.19 19.29
N ASP A 107 5.59 14.01 18.45
CA ASP A 107 7.02 13.86 18.23
C ASP A 107 7.69 13.80 19.61
N VAL A 108 8.51 12.77 19.78
CA VAL A 108 9.36 12.57 20.96
C VAL A 108 10.42 13.67 20.94
N GLU A 109 10.00 14.90 21.20
CA GLU A 109 10.88 15.98 21.59
C GLU A 109 11.23 15.71 23.06
N ALA A 110 12.47 15.28 23.24
CA ALA A 110 13.12 14.98 24.50
C ALA A 110 12.60 15.83 25.67
N LYS A 111 11.75 15.24 26.51
CA LYS A 111 11.78 15.49 27.94
C LYS A 111 11.94 14.16 28.66
N GLN A 112 13.21 13.82 28.90
CA GLN A 112 13.58 13.10 30.10
C GLN A 112 13.06 13.91 31.28
N SER A 113 11.89 13.56 31.80
CA SER A 113 11.50 13.93 33.16
C SER A 113 11.66 12.68 34.01
N PRO A 114 12.69 12.57 34.84
CA PRO A 114 12.77 11.55 35.86
C PRO A 114 11.94 12.04 37.03
N LEU A 115 10.71 11.54 37.17
CA LEU A 115 9.98 11.66 38.44
C LEU A 115 9.50 10.28 38.85
N THR A 116 10.43 9.59 39.49
CA THR A 116 10.19 8.86 40.73
C THR A 116 9.30 9.71 41.65
N THR A 117 7.99 9.43 41.66
CA THR A 117 7.16 9.75 42.82
C THR A 117 7.11 8.51 43.70
N THR A 118 8.19 8.30 44.45
CA THR A 118 8.19 7.47 45.65
C THR A 118 7.52 8.22 46.79
N ILE A 119 6.44 7.61 47.30
CA ILE A 119 6.06 7.51 48.72
C ILE A 119 5.54 8.77 49.41
N GLU A 120 4.24 8.77 49.69
CA GLU A 120 3.73 8.90 51.07
C GLU A 120 2.72 7.77 51.32
N ILE A 121 3.24 6.58 51.60
CA ILE A 121 2.52 5.61 52.43
C ILE A 121 2.90 6.01 53.85
N ILE A 122 1.94 6.57 54.58
CA ILE A 122 2.05 6.77 56.02
C ILE A 122 1.87 5.39 56.67
N ASP A 123 2.89 5.02 57.42
CA ASP A 123 3.03 3.84 58.25
C ASP A 123 1.91 3.72 59.31
N GLU A 124 1.62 2.47 59.71
CA GLU A 124 1.77 2.06 61.11
C GLU A 124 1.70 0.53 61.26
N ASN A 125 2.75 -0.03 61.89
CA ASN A 125 2.81 -1.32 62.60
C ASN A 125 3.15 -2.61 61.83
N LYS A 126 4.44 -2.99 61.78
CA LYS A 126 5.04 -3.97 62.73
C LYS A 126 6.45 -4.42 62.32
N GLU A 127 7.35 -4.25 63.27
CA GLU A 127 8.64 -4.90 63.52
C GLU A 127 8.86 -6.28 62.85
N ASN A 128 9.97 -6.40 62.12
CA ASN A 128 11.04 -7.41 62.30
C ASN A 128 11.97 -7.38 61.07
N SER A 129 13.24 -6.97 61.21
CA SER A 129 14.35 -7.83 61.65
C SER A 129 14.72 -8.89 60.61
N TYR A 130 15.64 -8.58 59.68
CA TYR A 130 16.98 -9.21 59.62
C TYR A 130 17.78 -8.69 58.43
N LEU A 131 19.06 -8.43 58.69
CA LEU A 131 20.12 -8.15 57.73
C LEU A 131 20.40 -9.37 56.86
N GLU A 132 20.54 -9.18 55.55
CA GLU A 132 21.53 -9.95 54.79
C GLU A 132 22.05 -9.14 53.59
N SER A 133 23.38 -8.96 53.62
CA SER A 133 24.22 -8.32 52.63
C SER A 133 24.34 -9.20 51.39
N ILE A 134 24.06 -8.68 50.19
CA ILE A 134 24.48 -9.33 48.94
C ILE A 134 25.14 -8.31 48.00
N ASP A 135 26.27 -8.77 47.49
CA ASP A 135 27.29 -8.09 46.74
C ASP A 135 26.84 -7.45 45.42
N ASN A 136 27.40 -6.27 45.18
CA ASN A 136 27.52 -5.67 43.85
C ASN A 136 28.45 -6.51 42.97
N SER A 137 27.93 -7.06 41.88
CA SER A 137 28.74 -7.51 40.74
C SER A 137 27.99 -7.27 39.43
N LYS A 138 28.35 -6.16 38.78
CA LYS A 138 28.50 -5.96 37.33
C LYS A 138 27.66 -6.86 36.41
N GLU A 139 26.56 -6.32 35.90
CA GLU A 139 26.08 -6.62 34.54
C GLU A 139 25.70 -5.29 33.86
N SER A 140 26.70 -4.67 33.24
CA SER A 140 26.50 -3.63 32.23
C SER A 140 26.00 -4.28 30.95
N ALA A 141 24.70 -4.61 30.91
CA ALA A 141 24.03 -4.98 29.67
C ALA A 141 23.78 -3.70 28.86
N GLU A 142 24.48 -3.60 27.75
CA GLU A 142 24.26 -2.64 26.66
C GLU A 142 22.80 -2.69 26.22
N ASN A 143 21.97 -1.82 26.81
CA ASN A 143 20.63 -1.55 26.31
C ASN A 143 20.77 -0.79 24.98
N SER A 144 20.97 -1.54 23.89
CA SER A 144 20.88 -1.05 22.53
C SER A 144 19.52 -0.36 22.38
N THR A 145 19.53 0.98 22.37
CA THR A 145 18.36 1.82 22.12
C THR A 145 18.00 1.67 20.65
N LYS A 146 17.36 0.54 20.31
CA LYS A 146 16.77 0.34 18.99
C LYS A 146 15.87 1.55 18.72
N PRO A 147 16.03 2.24 17.57
CA PRO A 147 15.23 3.42 17.27
C PRO A 147 13.77 3.02 17.37
N LYS A 148 13.03 3.66 18.29
CA LYS A 148 11.61 3.44 18.49
C LYS A 148 10.95 3.74 17.13
N LYS A 149 10.56 2.69 16.41
CA LYS A 149 9.86 2.83 15.13
C LYS A 149 8.61 3.63 15.44
N ASN A 150 8.44 4.80 14.81
CA ASN A 150 7.20 5.58 14.88
C ASN A 150 6.03 4.61 14.65
N ILE A 151 5.29 4.35 15.72
CA ILE A 151 4.23 3.36 15.70
C ILE A 151 3.11 3.95 14.87
N ASP A 152 2.79 3.30 13.76
CA ASP A 152 1.76 3.79 12.85
C ASP A 152 0.40 3.72 13.55
N LEU A 153 -0.35 4.83 13.57
CA LEU A 153 -1.71 4.92 14.12
C LEU A 153 -2.60 3.73 13.70
N ILE A 154 -2.49 3.31 12.44
CA ILE A 154 -3.30 2.20 11.93
C ILE A 154 -2.91 0.86 12.58
N ASP A 155 -1.63 0.66 12.91
CA ASP A 155 -1.19 -0.56 13.59
C ASP A 155 -1.61 -0.57 15.06
N ILE A 156 -1.69 0.60 15.70
CA ILE A 156 -2.25 0.73 17.06
C ILE A 156 -3.74 0.37 17.04
N ILE A 157 -4.50 0.94 16.11
CA ILE A 157 -5.91 0.62 15.93
C ILE A 157 -6.10 -0.86 15.64
N ALA A 158 -5.32 -1.43 14.72
CA ALA A 158 -5.40 -2.85 14.35
C ALA A 158 -5.16 -3.80 15.54
N LYS A 159 -4.30 -3.42 16.49
CA LYS A 159 -4.00 -4.22 17.69
C LYS A 159 -5.10 -4.13 18.76
N ASN A 160 -5.87 -3.05 18.78
CA ASN A 160 -6.88 -2.80 19.81
C ASN A 160 -8.31 -3.11 19.36
N LEU A 161 -8.52 -3.46 18.09
CA LEU A 161 -9.82 -3.92 17.60
C LEU A 161 -10.13 -5.31 18.17
N SER A 162 -11.37 -5.48 18.65
CA SER A 162 -11.88 -6.76 19.16
C SER A 162 -11.93 -7.88 18.09
N PHE A 163 -11.92 -7.50 16.82
CA PHE A 163 -11.98 -8.41 15.67
C PHE A 163 -10.81 -8.18 14.69
N PRO A 164 -10.24 -9.26 14.12
CA PRO A 164 -9.10 -9.14 13.21
C PRO A 164 -9.53 -8.54 11.86
N LYS A 165 -9.06 -7.33 11.55
CA LYS A 165 -9.24 -6.69 10.24
C LYS A 165 -7.89 -6.38 9.64
N SER A 166 -7.78 -6.56 8.33
CA SER A 166 -6.56 -6.18 7.62
C SER A 166 -6.38 -4.66 7.68
N ARG A 167 -5.11 -4.23 7.72
CA ARG A 167 -4.72 -2.81 7.64
C ARG A 167 -5.44 -2.05 6.50
N ARG A 168 -5.61 -2.70 5.34
CA ARG A 168 -6.30 -2.13 4.19
C ARG A 168 -7.79 -1.91 4.44
N GLN A 169 -8.47 -2.84 5.13
CA GLN A 169 -9.88 -2.70 5.49
C GLN A 169 -10.09 -1.55 6.48
N ILE A 170 -9.22 -1.43 7.48
CA ILE A 170 -9.26 -0.34 8.47
C ILE A 170 -9.13 1.01 7.76
N ILE A 171 -8.07 1.18 6.94
CA ILE A 171 -7.85 2.43 6.18
C ILE A 171 -9.03 2.73 5.25
N ARG A 172 -9.58 1.72 4.58
CA ARG A 172 -10.72 1.90 3.68
C ARG A 172 -11.94 2.38 4.45
N GLN A 173 -12.25 1.75 5.59
CA GLN A 173 -13.43 2.09 6.36
C GLN A 173 -13.33 3.48 6.98
N LEU A 174 -12.18 3.82 7.55
CA LEU A 174 -11.94 5.16 8.09
C LEU A 174 -12.03 6.28 7.02
N LYS A 175 -11.69 5.96 5.77
CA LYS A 175 -11.89 6.86 4.63
C LYS A 175 -13.35 7.00 4.25
N LEU A 176 -14.10 5.90 4.21
CA LEU A 176 -15.53 5.93 3.91
C LEU A 176 -16.31 6.70 4.97
N SER A 177 -15.85 6.70 6.23
CA SER A 177 -16.44 7.48 7.31
C SER A 177 -15.98 8.94 7.34
N ASN A 178 -15.13 9.39 6.41
CA ASN A 178 -14.54 10.74 6.37
C ASN A 178 -13.80 11.19 7.65
N ILE A 179 -13.34 10.23 8.47
CA ILE A 179 -12.68 10.53 9.76
C ILE A 179 -11.16 10.48 9.61
N TYR A 180 -10.66 9.65 8.70
CA TYR A 180 -9.23 9.54 8.43
C TYR A 180 -8.86 10.20 7.11
N ASP A 181 -8.34 11.42 7.21
CA ASP A 181 -7.76 12.09 6.07
C ASP A 181 -6.30 11.65 5.85
N TYR A 182 -6.13 10.45 5.28
CA TYR A 182 -4.83 9.99 4.79
C TYR A 182 -4.26 10.90 3.69
N SER A 183 -5.08 11.80 3.13
CA SER A 183 -4.77 12.51 1.90
C SER A 183 -3.86 13.73 2.12
N GLN A 184 -3.89 14.39 3.28
CA GLN A 184 -3.19 15.67 3.42
C GLN A 184 -1.65 15.54 3.36
N SER A 185 -1.04 14.59 4.06
CA SER A 185 0.44 14.50 4.06
C SER A 185 1.02 13.70 2.90
N LYS A 186 0.25 12.83 2.23
CA LYS A 186 0.77 11.92 1.18
C LYS A 186 0.23 12.16 -0.22
N ARG A 187 -0.90 12.86 -0.39
CA ARG A 187 -1.41 13.18 -1.73
C ARG A 187 -0.48 14.19 -2.39
N TRP A 188 -0.22 13.94 -3.67
CA TRP A 188 0.42 14.91 -4.55
C TRP A 188 -0.72 15.71 -5.20
N THR A 189 -0.87 16.97 -4.82
CA THR A 189 -1.77 17.90 -5.51
C THR A 189 -1.20 18.23 -6.90
N SER A 190 -2.04 18.69 -7.82
CA SER A 190 -1.56 19.10 -9.16
C SER A 190 -0.47 20.14 -9.03
N ASP A 191 -0.71 21.16 -8.21
CA ASP A 191 0.22 22.28 -8.01
C ASP A 191 1.60 21.81 -7.53
N LYS A 192 1.64 20.88 -6.55
CA LYS A 192 2.90 20.29 -6.06
C LYS A 192 3.61 19.44 -7.11
N ILE A 193 2.84 18.79 -8.00
CA ILE A 193 3.41 18.02 -9.11
C ILE A 193 4.01 18.99 -10.14
N ASP A 194 3.32 20.08 -10.44
CA ASP A 194 3.75 21.05 -11.44
C ASP A 194 4.93 21.90 -10.94
N GLU A 195 4.95 22.25 -9.65
CA GLU A 195 6.12 22.80 -8.98
C GLU A 195 7.32 21.86 -9.08
N LEU A 196 7.16 20.58 -8.71
CA LEU A 196 8.25 19.60 -8.79
C LEU A 196 8.75 19.42 -10.23
N ARG A 197 7.84 19.45 -11.22
CA ARG A 197 8.20 19.38 -12.64
C ARG A 197 8.98 20.60 -13.07
N SER A 198 8.52 21.79 -12.71
CA SER A 198 9.17 23.06 -13.06
C SER A 198 10.59 23.11 -12.49
N LEU A 199 10.74 22.84 -11.19
CA LEU A 199 12.04 22.79 -10.51
C LEU A 199 12.98 21.76 -11.15
N PHE A 200 12.48 20.55 -11.42
CA PHE A 200 13.27 19.50 -12.06
C PHE A 200 13.72 19.91 -13.46
N CYS A 201 12.82 20.47 -14.29
CA CYS A 201 13.16 20.91 -15.64
C CYS A 201 14.23 22.02 -15.62
N ASN A 202 14.08 23.04 -14.78
CA ASN A 202 15.02 24.15 -14.70
C ASN A 202 16.41 23.67 -14.25
N LEU A 203 16.48 22.90 -13.16
CA LEU A 203 17.75 22.36 -12.67
C LEU A 203 18.40 21.41 -13.69
N PHE A 204 17.59 20.64 -14.44
CA PHE A 204 18.11 19.74 -15.45
C PHE A 204 18.70 20.49 -16.66
N ILE A 205 18.07 21.60 -17.06
CA ILE A 205 18.59 22.49 -18.12
C ILE A 205 19.93 23.09 -17.67
N ASP A 206 20.00 23.65 -16.46
CA ASP A 206 21.24 24.23 -15.90
C ASP A 206 22.38 23.19 -15.85
N PHE A 207 22.05 21.99 -15.38
CA PHE A 207 22.99 20.86 -15.33
C PHE A 207 23.48 20.45 -16.72
N LYS A 208 22.62 20.48 -17.75
CA LYS A 208 23.00 20.16 -19.13
C LYS A 208 23.89 21.23 -19.76
N HIS A 209 23.61 22.51 -19.51
CA HIS A 209 24.47 23.59 -19.98
C HIS A 209 25.88 23.50 -19.39
N ASN A 210 26.00 23.21 -18.08
CA ASN A 210 27.30 23.05 -17.43
C ASN A 210 28.12 21.89 -18.03
N GLN A 211 27.49 20.75 -18.36
CA GLN A 211 28.21 19.65 -19.02
C GLN A 211 28.69 19.97 -20.44
N LEU A 212 27.93 20.77 -21.19
CA LEU A 212 28.33 21.18 -22.53
C LEU A 212 29.49 22.16 -22.50
N ALA A 213 29.50 23.09 -21.53
CA ALA A 213 30.60 24.03 -21.33
C ALA A 213 31.93 23.29 -21.05
N GLU A 214 31.92 22.28 -20.19
CA GLU A 214 33.11 21.45 -19.90
C GLU A 214 33.64 20.67 -21.11
N SER A 215 32.79 20.41 -22.11
CA SER A 215 33.21 19.72 -23.34
C SER A 215 33.82 20.66 -24.38
N ILE A 216 33.59 21.98 -24.26
CA ILE A 216 34.05 23.00 -25.23
C ILE A 216 35.33 23.70 -24.72
N GLU A 217 35.51 23.78 -23.40
CA GLU A 217 36.69 24.40 -22.78
C GLU A 217 37.90 23.45 -22.75
N GLY A 218 38.50 23.28 -23.92
CA GLY A 218 39.94 23.09 -24.07
C GLY A 218 40.71 24.42 -24.17
N SER A 219 40.04 25.55 -23.94
CA SER A 219 40.62 26.90 -23.97
C SER A 219 40.61 27.49 -22.57
N GLU A 220 41.81 27.68 -22.02
CA GLU A 220 42.07 28.45 -20.81
C GLU A 220 41.39 29.84 -20.91
N GLU A 221 40.95 30.36 -19.76
CA GLU A 221 40.32 31.69 -19.58
C GLU A 221 38.79 31.72 -19.74
N LEU A 222 38.07 31.49 -18.63
CA LEU A 222 36.98 32.37 -18.09
C LEU A 222 36.36 31.75 -16.81
N ASN A 223 37.04 31.92 -15.67
CA ASN A 223 36.61 31.47 -14.33
C ASN A 223 35.56 32.39 -13.68
N LEU A 224 34.32 32.48 -14.20
CA LEU A 224 33.28 33.33 -13.57
C LEU A 224 31.89 32.71 -13.34
N CYS A 225 31.73 31.40 -13.46
CA CYS A 225 30.47 30.73 -13.08
C CYS A 225 30.62 30.02 -11.71
N GLU A 226 30.40 30.76 -10.63
CA GLU A 226 30.53 30.29 -9.23
C GLU A 226 29.50 29.23 -8.78
N ASN A 227 28.61 28.75 -9.66
CA ASN A 227 27.54 27.81 -9.30
C ASN A 227 27.61 26.51 -10.12
N LYS A 228 28.74 25.80 -10.06
CA LYS A 228 28.78 24.41 -10.54
C LYS A 228 27.95 23.52 -9.62
N ILE A 229 26.85 22.99 -10.14
CA ILE A 229 26.04 21.98 -9.45
C ILE A 229 26.70 20.62 -9.68
N ASP A 230 27.35 20.07 -8.66
CA ASP A 230 27.87 18.71 -8.70
C ASP A 230 26.73 17.69 -8.87
N LYS A 231 27.02 16.61 -9.61
CA LYS A 231 26.09 15.49 -9.82
C LYS A 231 25.51 14.96 -8.51
N ASP A 232 26.34 14.93 -7.47
CA ASP A 232 25.98 14.41 -6.16
C ASP A 232 25.07 15.37 -5.39
N ASN A 233 25.08 16.67 -5.74
CA ASN A 233 24.28 17.71 -5.08
C ASN A 233 22.96 18.03 -5.80
N PHE A 234 22.71 17.51 -7.01
CA PHE A 234 21.49 17.83 -7.77
C PHE A 234 20.21 17.55 -6.96
N MET A 235 20.15 16.40 -6.30
CA MET A 235 18.96 16.03 -5.51
C MET A 235 18.82 16.91 -4.28
N ASP A 236 19.90 17.28 -3.61
CA ASP A 236 19.83 18.13 -2.42
C ASP A 236 19.41 19.56 -2.76
N VAL A 237 19.85 20.09 -3.90
CA VAL A 237 19.39 21.38 -4.43
C VAL A 237 17.92 21.32 -4.82
N LEU A 238 17.47 20.22 -5.43
CA LEU A 238 16.04 20.03 -5.74
C LEU A 238 15.20 19.97 -4.45
N LEU A 239 15.67 19.22 -3.45
CA LEU A 239 14.98 19.05 -2.18
C LEU A 239 14.94 20.35 -1.36
N SER A 240 15.98 21.18 -1.43
CA SER A 240 16.02 22.47 -0.73
C SER A 240 15.09 23.52 -1.36
N LYS A 241 14.91 23.46 -2.69
CA LYS A 241 14.02 24.39 -3.43
C LYS A 241 12.55 23.97 -3.43
N PHE A 242 12.24 22.71 -3.15
CA PHE A 242 10.86 22.22 -3.16
C PHE A 242 10.08 22.68 -1.92
N SER A 243 8.93 23.32 -2.13
CA SER A 243 8.16 23.96 -1.05
C SER A 243 7.63 22.98 0.01
N ASP A 244 7.29 21.76 -0.41
CA ASP A 244 6.63 20.78 0.47
C ASP A 244 7.64 19.89 1.22
N LYS A 245 8.08 20.41 2.38
CA LYS A 245 8.97 19.71 3.31
C LYS A 245 8.35 18.46 3.94
N THR A 246 7.04 18.22 3.79
CA THR A 246 6.39 17.01 4.31
C THR A 246 6.72 15.77 3.47
N LYS A 247 7.22 15.95 2.24
CA LYS A 247 7.60 14.85 1.37
C LYS A 247 9.03 14.42 1.64
N SER A 248 9.19 13.14 1.98
CA SER A 248 10.51 12.53 2.05
C SER A 248 11.19 12.53 0.67
N SER A 249 12.53 12.61 0.66
CA SER A 249 13.35 12.49 -0.55
C SER A 249 12.97 11.25 -1.39
N LYS A 250 12.75 10.10 -0.73
CA LYS A 250 12.29 8.86 -1.38
C LYS A 250 10.94 9.00 -2.10
N GLN A 251 9.99 9.77 -1.55
CA GLN A 251 8.71 10.01 -2.21
C GLN A 251 8.87 10.91 -3.44
N ILE A 252 9.70 11.94 -3.33
CA ILE A 252 10.00 12.87 -4.42
C ILE A 252 10.68 12.11 -5.57
N ILE A 253 11.73 11.33 -5.29
CA ILE A 253 12.42 10.49 -6.27
C ILE A 253 11.46 9.53 -6.96
N ARG A 254 10.67 8.75 -6.20
CA ARG A 254 9.67 7.84 -6.79
C ARG A 254 8.68 8.57 -7.69
N ARG A 255 8.34 9.82 -7.36
CA ARG A 255 7.42 10.61 -8.17
C ARG A 255 8.10 11.07 -9.46
N LEU A 256 9.33 11.58 -9.40
CA LEU A 256 10.14 11.93 -10.56
C LEU A 256 10.28 10.73 -11.51
N CYS A 257 10.67 9.54 -11.01
CA CYS A 257 10.78 8.34 -11.83
C CYS A 257 9.47 8.01 -12.56
N LYS A 258 8.32 8.15 -11.90
CA LYS A 258 7.01 7.95 -12.54
C LYS A 258 6.72 8.97 -13.64
N MET A 259 7.13 10.23 -13.45
CA MET A 259 6.94 11.29 -14.46
C MET A 259 7.84 11.06 -15.68
N VAL A 260 9.09 10.65 -15.45
CA VAL A 260 10.05 10.35 -16.52
C VAL A 260 9.62 9.11 -17.30
N ASN A 261 9.25 8.02 -16.62
CA ASN A 261 8.78 6.79 -17.28
C ASN A 261 7.49 7.00 -18.08
N TYR A 262 6.61 7.92 -17.65
CA TYR A 262 5.42 8.28 -18.41
C TYR A 262 5.75 8.94 -19.76
N ARG A 263 6.89 9.65 -19.85
CA ARG A 263 7.36 10.22 -21.13
C ARG A 263 7.96 9.15 -22.04
N TYR A 264 8.82 8.27 -21.53
CA TYR A 264 9.47 7.25 -22.36
C TYR A 264 8.52 6.13 -22.82
N GLY A 265 7.55 5.73 -21.98
CA GLY A 265 6.57 4.70 -22.36
C GLY A 265 5.54 5.14 -23.42
N ARG A 266 5.42 6.46 -23.68
CA ARG A 266 4.49 7.00 -24.69
C ARG A 266 5.15 7.26 -26.04
N MET A 267 6.48 7.35 -26.09
CA MET A 267 7.25 7.54 -27.33
C MET A 267 7.60 6.21 -28.04
N GLY A 268 7.25 5.07 -27.43
CA GLY A 268 7.55 3.72 -27.93
C GLY A 268 6.35 2.95 -28.47
N LYS A 269 5.31 3.63 -28.96
CA LYS A 269 4.19 3.02 -29.67
C LYS A 269 3.88 3.79 -30.94
#